data_AF-A0A0C2FP07-F1
#
_entry.id   AF-A0A0C2FP07-F1
#
_cell.length_a   1.000
_cell.length_b   1.000
_cell.length_c   1.000
_cell.angle_alpha   90.00
_cell.angle_beta   90.00
_cell.angle_gamma   90.00
#
_symmetry.space_group_name_H-M   'P 1'
#
loop_
_entity.id
_entity.type
_entity.pdbx_description
1 polymer ?
#
loop_
_entity_poly.entity_id
_entity_poly.type
_entity_poly.pdbx_seq_one_letter_code
_entity_poly.pdbx_strand_id
1 'polypeptide(L)'
;MKLFDSGYMTADDEYEENETYKKLISQQMKKSVAEALMKLFDSGYMTADDVDERAVEMMNSFPEDQARYIVEQLRESRLFGVQNKAQYLMSLMRNFRDRVRNQGAQSVMAGKLITGPDPEKMAEILKRTGYSLEITVGQRKYGGPCPDWDGPPTGPAGQGHEVYVGHIPHELFEDSIVPLFEQCGKIWDLRLMMDPMSGKNRGYAFLTFCEKASAAEAAKK
;
A
#
# COMPACT_ATOMS: atom_id res chain seq x y z
N MET A 1 -4.95 -21.18 -56.10
CA MET A 1 -5.89 -20.74 -55.05
C MET A 1 -5.28 -21.15 -53.71
N LYS A 2 -4.40 -20.33 -53.14
CA LYS A 2 -3.79 -20.59 -51.84
C LYS A 2 -4.65 -19.92 -50.78
N LEU A 3 -5.15 -20.74 -49.87
CA LEU A 3 -5.93 -20.37 -48.70
C LEU A 3 -5.08 -19.43 -47.84
N PHE A 4 -5.60 -18.24 -47.57
CA PHE A 4 -5.10 -17.37 -46.52
C PHE A 4 -5.53 -18.00 -45.20
N ASP A 5 -4.57 -18.55 -44.47
CA ASP A 5 -4.76 -18.97 -43.08
C ASP A 5 -4.87 -17.69 -42.25
N SER A 6 -6.11 -17.34 -41.92
CA SER A 6 -6.45 -16.29 -40.97
C SER A 6 -6.00 -16.76 -39.60
N GLY A 7 -4.76 -16.42 -39.22
CA GLY A 7 -4.25 -16.58 -37.88
C GLY A 7 -5.17 -15.89 -36.89
N TYR A 8 -5.99 -16.69 -36.20
CA TYR A 8 -6.61 -16.28 -34.96
C TYR A 8 -5.48 -16.07 -33.96
N MET A 9 -5.04 -14.83 -33.77
CA MET A 9 -4.29 -14.46 -32.59
C MET A 9 -5.22 -14.68 -31.40
N THR A 10 -5.01 -15.78 -30.68
CA THR A 10 -5.61 -15.97 -29.36
C THR A 10 -5.09 -14.88 -28.44
N ALA A 11 -5.91 -14.40 -27.51
CA ALA A 11 -5.53 -13.36 -26.54
C ALA A 11 -4.43 -13.80 -25.53
N ASP A 12 -3.77 -14.93 -25.79
CA ASP A 12 -2.80 -15.60 -24.92
C ASP A 12 -1.36 -15.07 -25.11
N ASP A 13 -1.12 -14.15 -26.05
CA ASP A 13 0.24 -13.79 -26.50
C ASP A 13 0.70 -12.36 -26.11
N GLU A 14 -0.04 -11.65 -25.26
CA GLU A 14 0.18 -10.20 -25.00
C GLU A 14 1.63 -9.86 -24.58
N TYR A 15 2.31 -10.77 -23.89
CA TYR A 15 3.66 -10.53 -23.35
C TYR A 15 4.72 -11.53 -23.84
N GLU A 16 4.42 -12.44 -24.77
CA GLU A 16 5.36 -13.51 -25.14
C GLU A 16 6.70 -13.00 -25.69
N GLU A 17 6.69 -11.86 -26.39
CA GLU A 17 7.89 -11.23 -26.92
C GLU A 17 8.61 -10.33 -25.91
N ASN A 18 8.01 -10.03 -24.75
CA ASN A 18 8.56 -9.12 -23.75
C ASN A 18 9.71 -9.78 -22.96
N GLU A 19 10.87 -9.12 -22.92
CA GLU A 19 12.07 -9.66 -22.25
C GLU A 19 11.92 -9.83 -20.73
N THR A 20 11.20 -8.92 -20.07
CA THR A 20 10.88 -9.07 -18.63
C THR A 20 9.99 -10.28 -18.41
N TYR A 21 8.96 -10.47 -19.24
CA TYR A 21 8.09 -11.64 -19.15
C TYR A 21 8.88 -12.94 -19.37
N LYS A 22 9.69 -13.02 -20.44
CA LYS A 22 10.56 -14.18 -20.70
C LYS A 22 11.50 -14.47 -19.53
N LYS A 23 12.07 -13.43 -18.90
CA LYS A 23 12.90 -13.57 -17.71
C LYS A 23 12.12 -14.19 -16.55
N LEU A 24 10.92 -13.69 -16.24
CA LEU A 24 10.06 -14.26 -15.18
C LEU A 24 9.73 -15.74 -15.45
N ILE A 25 9.37 -16.10 -16.68
CA ILE A 25 9.09 -17.49 -17.07
C ILE A 25 10.35 -18.37 -16.94
N SER A 26 11.52 -17.87 -17.34
CA SER A 26 12.80 -18.59 -17.19
C SER A 26 13.15 -18.87 -15.72
N GLN A 27 12.67 -18.02 -14.81
CA GLN A 27 12.78 -18.19 -13.36
C GLN A 27 11.65 -19.06 -12.78
N GLN A 28 10.99 -19.87 -13.61
CA GLN A 28 9.93 -20.81 -13.23
C GLN A 28 8.64 -20.14 -12.72
N MET A 29 8.43 -18.86 -13.03
CA MET A 29 7.16 -18.22 -12.71
C MET A 29 6.03 -18.79 -13.57
N LYS A 30 4.89 -19.06 -12.93
CA LYS A 30 3.70 -19.56 -13.61
C LYS A 30 3.15 -18.44 -14.52
N LYS A 31 2.69 -18.81 -15.73
CA LYS A 31 2.25 -17.85 -16.76
C LYS A 31 1.24 -16.83 -16.21
N SER A 32 0.21 -17.32 -15.51
CA SER A 32 -0.86 -16.48 -14.98
C SER A 32 -0.38 -15.46 -13.92
N VAL A 33 0.69 -15.79 -13.17
CA VAL A 33 1.31 -14.90 -12.18
C VAL A 33 2.22 -13.89 -12.88
N ALA A 34 2.99 -14.33 -13.88
CA ALA A 34 3.83 -13.46 -14.68
C ALA A 34 3.00 -12.41 -15.43
N GLU A 35 1.88 -12.80 -16.04
CA GLU A 35 0.92 -11.87 -16.66
C GLU A 35 0.34 -10.87 -15.67
N ALA A 36 0.01 -11.31 -14.45
CA ALA A 36 -0.47 -10.42 -13.40
C ALA A 36 0.59 -9.38 -13.00
N LEU A 37 1.87 -9.78 -12.93
CA LEU A 37 2.99 -8.86 -12.67
C LEU A 37 3.21 -7.91 -13.84
N MET A 38 3.14 -8.37 -15.08
CA MET A 38 3.25 -7.49 -16.25
C MET A 38 2.16 -6.42 -16.22
N LYS A 39 0.90 -6.80 -15.93
CA LYS A 39 -0.21 -5.85 -15.75
C LYS A 39 0.02 -4.88 -14.58
N LEU A 40 0.70 -5.31 -13.53
CA LEU A 40 1.12 -4.42 -12.44
C LEU A 40 2.22 -3.46 -12.91
N PHE A 41 3.16 -3.89 -13.72
CA PHE A 41 4.21 -3.03 -14.29
C PHE A 41 3.64 -2.01 -15.28
N ASP A 42 2.73 -2.42 -16.14
CA ASP A 42 2.05 -1.55 -17.10
C ASP A 42 1.21 -0.46 -16.40
N SER A 43 0.76 -0.71 -15.17
CA SER A 43 0.06 0.29 -14.36
C SER A 43 0.96 1.42 -13.83
N GLY A 44 2.30 1.23 -13.87
CA GLY A 44 3.29 2.19 -13.39
C GLY A 44 3.42 2.28 -11.87
N TYR A 45 2.67 1.49 -11.08
CA TYR A 45 2.75 1.53 -9.62
C TYR A 45 3.97 0.80 -9.04
N MET A 46 4.51 -0.15 -9.79
CA MET A 46 5.70 -0.96 -9.47
C MET A 46 6.43 -1.25 -10.78
N THR A 47 7.74 -1.46 -10.71
CA THR A 47 8.58 -1.79 -11.87
C THR A 47 9.21 -3.16 -11.71
N ALA A 48 9.79 -3.70 -12.78
CA ALA A 48 10.53 -4.97 -12.73
C ALA A 48 11.71 -4.94 -11.74
N ASP A 49 12.33 -3.77 -11.54
CA ASP A 49 13.45 -3.61 -10.62
C ASP A 49 13.05 -3.71 -9.14
N ASP A 50 11.76 -3.49 -8.83
CA ASP A 50 11.20 -3.70 -7.49
C ASP A 50 10.99 -5.20 -7.15
N VAL A 51 11.15 -6.08 -8.14
CA VAL A 51 10.92 -7.53 -8.03
C VAL A 51 12.24 -8.26 -8.28
N ASP A 52 13.04 -8.38 -7.22
CA ASP A 52 14.31 -9.10 -7.26
C ASP A 52 14.13 -10.62 -7.31
N GLU A 53 15.23 -11.35 -7.49
CA GLU A 53 15.22 -12.83 -7.57
C GLU A 53 14.60 -13.48 -6.34
N ARG A 54 14.79 -12.88 -5.15
CA ARG A 54 14.22 -13.39 -3.89
C ARG A 54 12.70 -13.22 -3.85
N ALA A 55 12.19 -12.11 -4.38
CA ALA A 55 10.75 -11.89 -4.54
C ALA A 55 10.14 -12.91 -5.50
N VAL A 56 10.82 -13.20 -6.62
CA VAL A 56 10.39 -14.24 -7.58
C VAL A 56 10.38 -15.63 -6.94
N GLU A 57 11.46 -16.02 -6.25
CA GLU A 57 11.53 -17.28 -5.50
C GLU A 57 10.39 -17.40 -4.47
N MET A 58 10.13 -16.32 -3.73
CA MET A 58 9.07 -16.28 -2.75
C MET A 58 7.69 -16.42 -3.40
N MET A 59 7.42 -15.72 -4.51
CA MET A 59 6.18 -15.88 -5.28
C MET A 59 6.01 -17.32 -5.79
N ASN A 60 7.09 -17.92 -6.28
CA ASN A 60 7.07 -19.30 -6.79
C ASN A 60 6.78 -20.35 -5.72
N SER A 61 7.08 -20.05 -4.46
CA SER A 61 6.76 -20.96 -3.35
C SER A 61 5.28 -20.95 -2.94
N PHE A 62 4.46 -20.02 -3.46
CA PHE A 62 3.01 -20.05 -3.27
C PHE A 62 2.29 -20.90 -4.33
N PRO A 63 1.11 -21.45 -4.00
CA PRO A 63 0.13 -21.87 -5.01
C PRO A 63 -0.18 -20.76 -6.01
N GLU A 64 -0.46 -21.14 -7.25
CA GLU A 64 -0.62 -20.21 -8.38
C GLU A 64 -1.74 -19.18 -8.15
N ASP A 65 -2.88 -19.64 -7.65
CA ASP A 65 -4.04 -18.81 -7.30
C ASP A 65 -3.70 -17.79 -6.21
N GLN A 66 -2.91 -18.18 -5.21
CA GLN A 66 -2.48 -17.31 -4.12
C GLN A 66 -1.47 -16.26 -4.57
N ALA A 67 -0.45 -16.66 -5.34
CA ALA A 67 0.54 -15.75 -5.89
C ALA A 67 -0.11 -14.69 -6.78
N ARG A 68 -1.00 -15.13 -7.67
CA ARG A 68 -1.77 -14.24 -8.55
C ARG A 68 -2.63 -13.27 -7.75
N TYR A 69 -3.37 -13.77 -6.74
CA TYR A 69 -4.18 -12.92 -5.86
C TYR A 69 -3.36 -11.84 -5.16
N ILE A 70 -2.17 -12.15 -4.63
CA ILE A 70 -1.30 -11.16 -4.00
C ILE A 70 -0.94 -10.04 -4.98
N VAL A 71 -0.56 -10.38 -6.21
CA VAL A 71 -0.19 -9.41 -7.26
C VAL A 71 -1.38 -8.54 -7.67
N GLU A 72 -2.56 -9.15 -7.82
CA GLU A 72 -3.80 -8.43 -8.12
C GLU A 72 -4.17 -7.45 -6.98
N GLN A 73 -4.03 -7.86 -5.72
CA GLN A 73 -4.26 -6.98 -4.56
C GLN A 73 -3.27 -5.81 -4.51
N LEU A 74 -1.99 -6.01 -4.86
CA LEU A 74 -1.01 -4.93 -4.98
C LEU A 74 -1.43 -3.93 -6.06
N ARG A 75 -1.86 -4.40 -7.24
CA ARG A 75 -2.34 -3.56 -8.33
C ARG A 75 -3.57 -2.76 -7.94
N GLU A 76 -4.55 -3.40 -7.31
CA GLU A 76 -5.78 -2.75 -6.83
C GLU A 76 -5.51 -1.68 -5.77
N SER A 77 -4.50 -1.89 -4.90
CA SER A 77 -4.09 -0.90 -3.90
C SER A 77 -3.44 0.34 -4.50
N ARG A 78 -3.03 0.29 -5.78
CA ARG A 78 -2.27 1.33 -6.49
C ARG A 78 -0.93 1.71 -5.84
N LEU A 79 -0.54 1.00 -4.78
CA LEU A 79 0.66 1.24 -3.97
C LEU A 79 0.85 2.72 -3.57
N PHE A 80 -0.25 3.44 -3.39
CA PHE A 80 -0.23 4.87 -3.11
C PHE A 80 0.54 5.15 -1.82
N GLY A 81 1.49 6.09 -1.84
CA GLY A 81 2.33 6.43 -0.67
C GLY A 81 3.33 5.35 -0.21
N VAL A 82 3.37 4.17 -0.82
CA VAL A 82 4.41 3.16 -0.51
C VAL A 82 5.72 3.62 -1.12
N GLN A 83 6.75 3.90 -0.32
CA GLN A 83 8.05 4.34 -0.84
C GLN A 83 8.92 3.16 -1.31
N ASN A 84 9.09 2.15 -0.46
CA ASN A 84 9.88 0.96 -0.78
C ASN A 84 8.98 -0.20 -1.24
N LYS A 85 8.78 -0.31 -2.56
CA LYS A 85 7.86 -1.30 -3.15
C LYS A 85 8.34 -2.74 -2.96
N ALA A 86 9.64 -3.00 -3.14
CA ALA A 86 10.24 -4.31 -2.95
C ALA A 86 10.04 -4.85 -1.51
N GLN A 87 10.35 -4.03 -0.50
CA GLN A 87 10.18 -4.41 0.90
C GLN A 87 8.69 -4.60 1.25
N TYR A 88 7.81 -3.76 0.68
CA TYR A 88 6.38 -3.86 0.89
C TYR A 88 5.81 -5.18 0.33
N LEU A 89 6.14 -5.52 -0.92
CA LEU A 89 5.79 -6.80 -1.55
C LEU A 89 6.26 -7.99 -0.70
N MET A 90 7.54 -7.99 -0.32
CA MET A 90 8.11 -9.08 0.49
C MET A 90 7.42 -9.23 1.85
N SER A 91 7.09 -8.12 2.50
CA SER A 91 6.39 -8.14 3.79
C SER A 91 4.95 -8.61 3.65
N LEU A 92 4.27 -8.18 2.58
CA LEU A 92 2.91 -8.60 2.28
C LEU A 92 2.84 -10.12 2.04
N MET A 93 3.76 -10.67 1.26
CA MET A 93 3.84 -12.11 1.03
C MET A 93 4.10 -12.90 2.32
N ARG A 94 4.99 -12.42 3.20
CA ARG A 94 5.24 -13.07 4.50
C ARG A 94 3.98 -13.10 5.36
N ASN A 95 3.33 -11.94 5.52
CA ASN A 95 2.12 -11.84 6.31
C ASN A 95 0.99 -12.70 5.72
N PHE A 96 0.83 -12.71 4.38
CA PHE A 96 -0.15 -13.56 3.70
C PHE A 96 0.07 -15.04 4.01
N ARG A 97 1.31 -15.53 3.91
CA ARG A 97 1.66 -16.92 4.26
C ARG A 97 1.27 -17.26 5.70
N ASP A 98 1.60 -16.38 6.63
CA ASP A 98 1.30 -16.59 8.04
C ASP A 98 -0.21 -16.58 8.30
N ARG A 99 -0.97 -15.72 7.62
CA ARG A 99 -2.45 -15.72 7.68
C ARG A 99 -3.04 -17.00 7.13
N VAL A 100 -2.58 -17.46 5.96
CA VAL A 100 -3.05 -18.71 5.34
C VAL A 100 -2.81 -19.89 6.27
N ARG A 101 -1.66 -19.92 6.96
CA ARG A 101 -1.34 -20.95 7.97
C ARG A 101 -2.33 -20.95 9.13
N ASN A 102 -2.81 -19.78 9.56
CA ASN A 102 -3.64 -19.62 10.75
C ASN A 102 -5.16 -19.67 10.46
N GLN A 103 -5.59 -19.20 9.29
CA GLN A 103 -7.02 -18.98 8.95
C GLN A 103 -7.49 -19.79 7.73
N GLY A 104 -6.56 -20.38 6.96
CA GLY A 104 -6.85 -21.05 5.69
C GLY A 104 -6.96 -20.09 4.51
N ALA A 105 -6.54 -20.55 3.33
CA ALA A 105 -6.46 -19.72 2.11
C ALA A 105 -7.81 -19.14 1.68
N GLN A 106 -8.87 -19.96 1.70
CA GLN A 106 -10.20 -19.53 1.29
C GLN A 106 -10.73 -18.37 2.15
N SER A 107 -10.48 -18.39 3.46
CA SER A 107 -10.88 -17.31 4.36
C SER A 107 -10.12 -16.02 4.09
N VAL A 108 -8.79 -16.12 3.90
CA VAL A 108 -7.94 -14.95 3.64
C VAL A 108 -8.27 -14.30 2.29
N MET A 109 -8.47 -15.12 1.25
CA MET A 109 -8.72 -14.65 -0.11
C MET A 109 -10.17 -14.19 -0.35
N ALA A 110 -11.09 -14.48 0.56
CA ALA A 110 -12.47 -13.97 0.48
C ALA A 110 -12.57 -12.46 0.78
N GLY A 111 -11.56 -11.87 1.44
CA GLY A 111 -11.49 -10.45 1.75
C GLY A 111 -10.48 -9.70 0.89
N LYS A 112 -10.27 -8.42 1.21
CA LYS A 112 -9.15 -7.64 0.69
C LYS A 112 -7.91 -7.88 1.54
N LEU A 113 -6.77 -8.11 0.89
CA LEU A 113 -5.49 -8.26 1.58
C LEU A 113 -4.94 -6.89 2.03
N ILE A 114 -5.11 -5.88 1.18
CA ILE A 114 -4.70 -4.51 1.43
C ILE A 114 -5.97 -3.67 1.58
N THR A 115 -6.12 -3.02 2.73
CA THR A 115 -7.19 -2.04 2.96
C THR A 115 -6.60 -0.64 3.09
N GLY A 116 -7.38 0.36 2.73
CA GLY A 116 -6.92 1.74 2.66
C GLY A 116 -8.08 2.74 2.51
N PRO A 117 -7.75 4.03 2.54
CA PRO A 117 -8.70 5.12 2.38
C PRO A 117 -9.30 5.15 0.98
N ASP A 118 -10.29 6.01 0.80
CA ASP A 118 -10.72 6.43 -0.52
C ASP A 118 -9.56 7.12 -1.27
N PRO A 119 -9.11 6.57 -2.43
CA PRO A 119 -7.97 7.13 -3.16
C PRO A 119 -8.22 8.55 -3.68
N GLU A 120 -9.46 8.89 -4.04
CA GLU A 120 -9.81 10.20 -4.59
C GLU A 120 -9.79 11.26 -3.50
N LYS A 121 -10.35 10.94 -2.32
CA LYS A 121 -10.28 11.82 -1.15
C LYS A 121 -8.84 12.05 -0.71
N MET A 122 -8.02 11.00 -0.69
CA MET A 122 -6.61 11.17 -0.34
C MET A 122 -5.85 11.99 -1.36
N ALA A 123 -6.08 11.78 -2.65
CA ALA A 123 -5.46 12.60 -3.69
C ALA A 123 -5.85 14.09 -3.54
N GLU A 124 -7.11 14.37 -3.22
CA GLU A 124 -7.59 15.74 -2.95
C GLU A 124 -6.91 16.36 -1.72
N ILE A 125 -6.84 15.61 -0.61
CA ILE A 125 -6.19 16.06 0.62
C ILE A 125 -4.72 16.39 0.34
N LEU A 126 -3.96 15.47 -0.25
CA LEU A 126 -2.54 15.72 -0.53
C LEU A 126 -2.32 16.88 -1.50
N LYS A 127 -3.19 17.01 -2.52
CA LYS A 127 -3.12 18.11 -3.48
C LYS A 127 -3.39 19.46 -2.83
N ARG A 128 -4.39 19.57 -1.95
CA ARG A 128 -4.75 20.85 -1.32
C ARG A 128 -3.78 21.24 -0.20
N THR A 129 -3.24 20.26 0.52
CA THR A 129 -2.39 20.53 1.69
C THR A 129 -0.90 20.55 1.36
N GLY A 130 -0.47 19.85 0.31
CA GLY A 130 0.94 19.70 -0.06
C GLY A 130 1.73 18.70 0.79
N TYR A 131 1.05 17.92 1.65
CA TYR A 131 1.71 16.98 2.56
C TYR A 131 2.16 15.72 1.81
N SER A 132 3.16 15.05 2.36
CA SER A 132 3.54 13.70 1.93
C SER A 132 2.65 12.63 2.57
N LEU A 133 2.61 11.46 1.94
CA LEU A 133 2.04 10.24 2.51
C LEU A 133 3.05 9.11 2.37
N GLU A 134 3.43 8.51 3.49
CA GLU A 134 4.39 7.41 3.57
C GLU A 134 3.71 6.17 4.15
N ILE A 135 3.79 5.05 3.43
CA ILE A 135 3.09 3.81 3.79
C ILE A 135 4.07 2.66 3.93
N THR A 136 3.94 1.97 5.04
CA THR A 136 4.51 0.65 5.29
C THR A 136 3.39 -0.32 5.67
N VAL A 137 3.69 -1.62 5.76
CA VAL A 137 2.70 -2.61 6.22
C VAL A 137 2.21 -2.36 7.65
N GLY A 138 2.99 -1.65 8.48
CA GLY A 138 2.69 -1.39 9.89
C GLY A 138 2.27 0.04 10.21
N GLN A 139 2.32 0.95 9.24
CA GLN A 139 2.07 2.37 9.49
C GLN A 139 1.68 3.13 8.22
N ARG A 140 0.74 4.06 8.36
CA ARG A 140 0.40 5.07 7.35
C ARG A 140 0.68 6.44 7.97
N LYS A 141 1.64 7.17 7.41
CA LYS A 141 2.13 8.44 7.94
C LYS A 141 1.79 9.56 6.95
N TYR A 142 0.97 10.51 7.40
CA TYR A 142 0.67 11.75 6.69
C TYR A 142 1.52 12.88 7.24
N GLY A 143 2.28 13.56 6.39
CA GLY A 143 3.20 14.64 6.79
C GLY A 143 4.48 14.17 7.48
N GLY A 144 4.90 14.92 8.49
CA GLY A 144 6.15 14.70 9.21
C GLY A 144 7.38 14.96 8.32
N PRO A 145 7.58 16.22 7.86
CA PRO A 145 6.98 17.46 8.39
C PRO A 145 5.79 18.02 7.58
N CYS A 146 5.15 19.07 8.09
CA CYS A 146 4.23 19.89 7.28
C CYS A 146 5.01 20.74 6.24
N PRO A 147 4.38 21.15 5.11
CA PRO A 147 5.12 21.73 3.98
C PRO A 147 5.90 23.02 4.27
N ASP A 148 5.38 23.88 5.16
CA ASP A 148 6.03 25.15 5.54
C ASP A 148 6.77 25.04 6.89
N TRP A 149 7.21 23.84 7.26
CA TRP A 149 7.92 23.62 8.53
C TRP A 149 9.37 24.12 8.43
N ASP A 150 9.70 25.12 9.25
CA ASP A 150 11.06 25.68 9.38
C ASP A 150 11.81 25.17 10.62
N GLY A 151 11.16 24.33 11.44
CA GLY A 151 11.74 23.74 12.64
C GLY A 151 12.54 22.44 12.39
N PRO A 152 12.94 21.74 13.47
CA PRO A 152 13.71 20.49 13.36
C PRO A 152 12.93 19.39 12.61
N PRO A 153 13.60 18.52 11.84
CA PRO A 153 12.95 17.39 11.16
C PRO A 153 12.28 16.39 12.11
N THR A 154 12.68 16.38 13.38
CA THR A 154 12.09 15.57 14.45
C THR A 154 10.75 16.10 14.96
N GLY A 155 10.30 17.25 14.46
CA GLY A 155 9.06 17.90 14.84
C GLY A 155 9.20 18.99 15.89
N PRO A 156 8.08 19.55 16.36
CA PRO A 156 8.05 20.64 17.32
C PRO A 156 8.72 20.23 18.64
N ALA A 157 9.48 21.17 19.24
CA ALA A 157 10.23 20.92 20.45
C ALA A 157 9.34 20.97 21.72
N GLY A 158 9.55 20.01 22.61
CA GLY A 158 8.89 19.94 23.91
C GLY A 158 7.60 19.11 23.90
N GLN A 159 7.05 18.89 25.09
CA GLN A 159 5.85 18.07 25.29
C GLN A 159 4.56 18.85 24.98
N GLY A 160 3.48 18.13 24.71
CA GLY A 160 2.13 18.69 24.53
C GLY A 160 1.76 19.04 23.09
N HIS A 161 2.52 18.57 22.10
CA HIS A 161 2.18 18.71 20.67
C HIS A 161 1.48 17.47 20.11
N GLU A 162 1.62 16.32 20.77
CA GLU A 162 1.09 15.04 20.30
C GLU A 162 -0.14 14.62 21.10
N VAL A 163 -1.11 14.09 20.38
CA VAL A 163 -2.35 13.51 20.92
C VAL A 163 -2.44 12.05 20.51
N TYR A 164 -2.82 11.20 21.45
CA TYR A 164 -3.22 9.82 21.18
C TYR A 164 -4.68 9.79 20.76
N VAL A 165 -4.96 9.27 19.56
CA VAL A 165 -6.31 9.08 19.04
C VAL A 165 -6.63 7.59 19.11
N GLY A 166 -7.49 7.21 20.06
CA GLY A 166 -7.90 5.81 20.26
C GLY A 166 -9.30 5.51 19.75
N HIS A 167 -9.70 4.24 19.85
CA HIS A 167 -11.03 3.75 19.45
C HIS A 167 -11.38 4.06 17.99
N ILE A 168 -10.38 4.10 17.12
CA ILE A 168 -10.58 4.30 15.69
C ILE A 168 -11.21 3.01 15.13
N PRO A 169 -12.40 3.07 14.48
CA PRO A 169 -12.94 1.92 13.77
C PRO A 169 -11.95 1.41 12.74
N HIS A 170 -11.84 0.08 12.59
CA HIS A 170 -10.80 -0.55 11.77
C HIS A 170 -10.89 -0.22 10.27
N GLU A 171 -12.03 0.29 9.83
CA GLU A 171 -12.35 0.69 8.47
C GLU A 171 -12.03 2.16 8.19
N LEU A 172 -11.73 2.97 9.22
CA LEU A 172 -11.35 4.38 9.04
C LEU A 172 -9.85 4.55 8.82
N PHE A 173 -9.52 5.50 7.96
CA PHE A 173 -8.15 5.82 7.56
C PHE A 173 -7.90 7.33 7.67
N GLU A 174 -6.70 7.74 7.28
CA GLU A 174 -6.26 9.14 7.32
C GLU A 174 -7.16 10.07 6.48
N ASP A 175 -7.88 9.59 5.48
CA ASP A 175 -8.86 10.36 4.70
C ASP A 175 -10.05 10.88 5.53
N SER A 176 -10.35 10.20 6.63
CA SER A 176 -11.40 10.58 7.57
C SER A 176 -10.83 11.31 8.80
N ILE A 177 -9.64 10.90 9.25
CA ILE A 177 -8.98 11.45 10.43
C ILE A 177 -8.42 12.85 10.16
N VAL A 178 -7.77 13.07 9.02
CA VAL A 178 -7.16 14.38 8.68
C VAL A 178 -8.21 15.50 8.63
N PRO A 179 -9.35 15.36 7.92
CA PRO A 179 -10.36 16.42 7.89
C PRO A 179 -11.01 16.73 9.24
N LEU A 180 -11.04 15.75 10.15
CA LEU A 180 -11.59 15.95 11.49
C LEU A 180 -10.67 16.82 12.36
N PHE A 181 -9.36 16.56 12.29
CA PHE A 181 -8.38 17.19 13.16
C PHE A 181 -7.68 18.41 12.57
N GLU A 182 -7.69 18.60 11.25
CA GLU A 182 -7.18 19.83 10.62
C GLU A 182 -7.97 21.08 11.09
N GLN A 183 -9.20 20.88 11.58
CA GLN A 183 -10.03 21.92 12.20
C GLN A 183 -9.49 22.42 13.54
N CYS A 184 -8.67 21.61 14.24
CA CYS A 184 -8.03 21.99 15.51
C CYS A 184 -6.75 22.81 15.29
N GLY A 185 -6.15 22.71 14.11
CA GLY A 185 -4.97 23.47 13.71
C GLY A 185 -4.06 22.68 12.77
N LYS A 186 -2.88 23.25 12.47
CA LYS A 186 -1.94 22.69 11.50
C LYS A 186 -1.31 21.39 12.05
N ILE A 187 -1.65 20.28 11.41
CA ILE A 187 -1.06 18.96 11.70
C ILE A 187 0.41 18.99 11.29
N TRP A 188 1.31 18.53 12.15
CA TRP A 188 2.71 18.29 11.78
C TRP A 188 2.87 16.91 11.16
N ASP A 189 2.36 15.88 11.84
CA ASP A 189 2.21 14.54 11.28
C ASP A 189 1.00 13.79 11.88
N LEU A 190 0.48 12.82 11.13
CA LEU A 190 -0.45 11.82 11.61
C LEU A 190 0.14 10.44 11.32
N ARG A 191 0.23 9.60 12.34
CA ARG A 191 0.77 8.24 12.28
C ARG A 191 -0.32 7.24 12.66
N LEU A 192 -1.04 6.73 11.66
CA LEU A 192 -2.02 5.68 11.83
C LEU A 192 -1.31 4.32 11.88
N MET A 193 -1.47 3.61 13.01
CA MET A 193 -0.79 2.33 13.21
C MET A 193 -1.59 1.21 12.58
N MET A 194 -0.94 0.40 11.75
CA MET A 194 -1.56 -0.69 11.02
C MET A 194 -1.19 -2.04 11.62
N ASP A 195 -2.12 -2.99 11.55
CA ASP A 195 -1.83 -4.39 11.78
C ASP A 195 -1.40 -5.03 10.46
N PRO A 196 -0.12 -5.42 10.30
CA PRO A 196 0.37 -6.03 9.08
C PRO A 196 -0.33 -7.35 8.73
N MET A 197 -0.95 -8.02 9.73
CA MET A 197 -1.65 -9.28 9.54
C MET A 197 -3.05 -9.06 8.98
N SER A 198 -3.91 -8.31 9.66
CA SER A 198 -5.27 -8.07 9.14
C SER A 198 -5.30 -7.08 7.97
N GLY A 199 -4.26 -6.25 7.81
CA GLY A 199 -4.24 -5.15 6.85
C GLY A 199 -5.09 -3.95 7.27
N LYS A 200 -5.73 -4.02 8.45
CA LYS A 200 -6.57 -2.98 9.06
C LYS A 200 -5.77 -2.12 10.04
N ASN A 201 -6.32 -0.99 10.47
CA ASN A 201 -5.68 -0.19 11.51
C ASN A 201 -5.75 -0.89 12.88
N ARG A 202 -4.83 -0.55 13.81
CA ARG A 202 -4.77 -1.09 15.18
C ARG A 202 -5.77 -0.46 16.15
N GLY A 203 -6.68 0.38 15.67
CA GLY A 203 -7.64 1.13 16.48
C GLY A 203 -7.06 2.40 17.10
N TYR A 204 -5.85 2.81 16.71
CA TYR A 204 -5.24 4.03 17.23
C TYR A 204 -4.26 4.71 16.27
N ALA A 205 -4.05 6.00 16.49
CA ALA A 205 -3.08 6.83 15.79
C ALA A 205 -2.40 7.82 16.76
N PHE A 206 -1.23 8.29 16.37
CA PHE A 206 -0.58 9.45 17.01
C PHE A 206 -0.70 10.65 16.08
N LEU A 207 -1.12 11.78 16.62
CA LEU A 207 -1.32 13.01 15.87
C LEU A 207 -0.51 14.13 16.52
N THR A 208 0.49 14.64 15.80
CA THR A 208 1.32 15.76 16.24
C THR A 208 0.84 17.04 15.56
N PHE A 209 0.72 18.13 16.29
CA PHE A 209 0.41 19.46 15.77
C PHE A 209 1.62 20.39 15.84
N CYS A 210 1.70 21.34 14.89
CA CYS A 210 2.71 22.40 14.93
C CYS A 210 2.62 23.24 16.22
N GLU A 211 1.40 23.44 16.75
CA GLU A 211 1.13 24.26 17.92
C GLU A 211 0.55 23.43 19.07
N LYS A 212 0.99 23.71 20.31
CA LYS A 212 0.46 23.04 21.53
C LYS A 212 -1.03 23.31 21.75
N ALA A 213 -1.49 24.51 21.39
CA ALA A 213 -2.89 24.87 21.53
C ALA A 213 -3.80 23.98 20.67
N SER A 214 -3.36 23.62 19.46
CA SER A 214 -4.08 22.72 18.57
C SER A 214 -4.19 21.30 19.13
N ALA A 215 -3.11 20.79 19.74
CA ALA A 215 -3.15 19.50 20.43
C ALA A 215 -4.11 19.51 21.63
N ALA A 216 -4.11 20.59 22.42
CA ALA A 216 -5.04 20.74 23.53
C ALA A 216 -6.50 20.85 23.06
N GLU A 217 -6.76 21.45 21.90
CA GLU A 217 -8.10 21.51 21.31
C GLU A 217 -8.54 20.15 20.76
N ALA A 218 -7.64 19.44 20.08
CA ALA A 218 -7.89 18.09 19.57
C ALA A 218 -8.23 17.10 20.69
N ALA A 219 -7.60 17.22 21.86
CA ALA A 219 -7.86 16.35 23.02
C ALA A 219 -9.26 16.50 23.64
N LYS A 220 -10.06 17.49 23.21
CA LYS A 220 -11.44 17.70 23.66
C LYS A 220 -12.48 16.98 22.79
N LYS A 221 -12.07 16.44 21.64
CA LYS A 221 -12.92 15.65 20.74
C LYS A 221 -12.99 14.20 21.20
#